data_AF-A0A3C0G452-F1
#
_entry.id   AF-A0A3C0G452-F1
#
_cell.length_a   1.000
_cell.length_b   1.000
_cell.length_c   1.000
_cell.angle_alpha   90.00
_cell.angle_beta   90.00
_cell.angle_gamma   90.00
#
_symmetry.space_group_name_H-M   'P 1'
#
loop_
_entity.id
_entity.type
_entity.pdbx_description
1 polymer ?
#
loop_
_entity_poly.entity_id
_entity_poly.type
_entity_poly.pdbx_seq_one_letter_code
_entity_poly.pdbx_strand_id
1 'polypeptide(L)'
;QGIEMFVKGDWVKAKGTTLGADNGMGVAAIMSLLESNYIPHPPLEALFTIDEETGMTGAFALKEGVLKGEILLNLDTEEDDEIDIGCAGGIDVTATRTYNEKEGTHGDAGFQITVKGLTGGHSGMDIHRGRGNANKIMNRLLYLGLDHNVRVSFLNGGSLRNAIPRESVCKLNIVRKQADSFLKKVKELSNVIIQELKEQEPNLIIEIEDIKPAKRVMGLGAQEKMVKAIYAAQNGVYAMSGAIDDLVETSNNIAKVKVEDGKITIGCLTRSSVNSAKLDLANSLRSAFELSGFDVEFSGDYPGWNPNPNSEILTVVKDTY
;
A
#
# COMPACT_ATOMS: atom_id res chain seq x y z
N GLN A 1 -12.20 5.47 -33.78
CA GLN A 1 -13.46 6.17 -33.45
C GLN A 1 -13.12 7.09 -32.27
N GLY A 2 -13.39 8.39 -32.36
CA GLY A 2 -13.03 9.34 -31.28
C GLY A 2 -13.94 9.19 -30.05
N ILE A 3 -13.55 9.80 -28.94
CA ILE A 3 -14.35 9.83 -27.70
C ILE A 3 -15.58 10.74 -27.91
N GLU A 4 -16.78 10.23 -27.64
CA GLU A 4 -18.00 11.05 -27.66
C GLU A 4 -18.10 11.92 -26.40
N MET A 5 -17.63 13.16 -26.52
CA MET A 5 -17.64 14.15 -25.43
C MET A 5 -18.97 14.90 -25.37
N PHE A 6 -19.37 15.33 -24.17
CA PHE A 6 -20.51 16.21 -23.93
C PHE A 6 -20.28 17.12 -22.73
N VAL A 7 -20.91 18.30 -22.75
CA VAL A 7 -20.91 19.25 -21.64
C VAL A 7 -22.08 18.96 -20.71
N LYS A 8 -21.83 18.98 -19.39
CA LYS A 8 -22.82 18.82 -18.34
C LYS A 8 -22.58 19.83 -17.23
N GLY A 9 -23.28 20.96 -17.28
CA GLY A 9 -22.98 22.11 -16.41
C GLY A 9 -21.59 22.64 -16.72
N ASP A 10 -20.76 22.82 -15.70
CA ASP A 10 -19.38 23.30 -15.82
C ASP A 10 -18.37 22.18 -16.14
N TRP A 11 -18.84 20.95 -16.40
CA TRP A 11 -18.01 19.78 -16.64
C TRP A 11 -18.06 19.30 -18.10
N VAL A 12 -16.93 18.85 -18.62
CA VAL A 12 -16.84 18.05 -19.86
C VAL A 12 -16.71 16.57 -19.47
N LYS A 13 -17.45 15.68 -20.15
CA LYS A 13 -17.49 14.24 -19.86
C LYS A 13 -17.54 13.40 -21.14
N ALA A 14 -17.15 12.14 -21.03
CA ALA A 14 -17.29 11.15 -22.11
C ALA A 14 -18.48 10.21 -21.87
N LYS A 15 -19.14 9.78 -22.95
CA LYS A 15 -20.23 8.81 -22.86
C LYS A 15 -19.71 7.38 -22.75
N GLY A 16 -19.91 6.77 -21.58
CA GLY A 16 -19.68 5.33 -21.38
C GLY A 16 -18.21 4.89 -21.39
N THR A 17 -17.27 5.83 -21.28
CA THR A 17 -15.82 5.58 -21.23
C THR A 17 -15.13 6.69 -20.44
N THR A 18 -13.84 6.51 -20.13
CA THR A 18 -12.97 7.57 -19.60
C THR A 18 -12.79 8.69 -20.64
N LEU A 19 -12.65 9.93 -20.16
CA LEU A 19 -12.50 11.10 -21.03
C LEU A 19 -11.08 11.25 -21.59
N GLY A 20 -10.07 10.81 -20.83
CA GLY A 20 -8.66 11.08 -21.14
C GLY A 20 -8.29 12.55 -20.93
N ALA A 21 -8.92 13.22 -19.95
CA ALA A 21 -8.55 14.58 -19.56
C ALA A 21 -7.16 14.60 -18.90
N ASP A 22 -6.85 13.54 -18.16
CA ASP A 22 -5.51 13.18 -17.71
C ASP A 22 -4.80 12.32 -18.78
N ASN A 23 -3.65 12.73 -19.36
CA ASN A 23 -3.07 14.09 -19.40
C ASN A 23 -3.55 14.90 -20.62
N GLY A 24 -4.67 14.53 -21.26
CA GLY A 24 -5.12 15.16 -22.51
C GLY A 24 -5.26 16.69 -22.45
N MET A 25 -5.60 17.26 -21.29
CA MET A 25 -5.67 18.72 -21.09
C MET A 25 -4.29 19.37 -21.09
N GLY A 26 -3.31 18.78 -20.41
CA GLY A 26 -1.92 19.26 -20.43
C GLY A 26 -1.32 19.17 -21.83
N VAL A 27 -1.56 18.06 -22.53
CA VAL A 27 -1.18 17.89 -23.95
C VAL A 27 -1.78 18.98 -24.83
N ALA A 28 -3.08 19.28 -24.68
CA ALA A 28 -3.74 20.33 -25.45
C ALA A 28 -3.19 21.74 -25.14
N ALA A 29 -2.84 22.03 -23.88
CA ALA A 29 -2.21 23.28 -23.48
C ALA A 29 -0.83 23.45 -24.14
N ILE A 30 0.01 22.41 -24.13
CA ILE A 30 1.32 22.41 -24.79
C ILE A 30 1.16 22.66 -26.29
N MET A 31 0.25 21.94 -26.95
CA MET A 31 -0.01 22.10 -28.38
C MET A 31 -0.51 23.51 -28.72
N SER A 32 -1.35 24.11 -27.87
CA SER A 32 -1.85 25.48 -28.05
C SER A 32 -0.72 26.51 -27.97
N LEU A 33 0.25 26.33 -27.07
CA LEU A 33 1.44 27.18 -26.99
C LEU A 33 2.33 27.03 -28.23
N LEU A 34 2.53 25.79 -28.71
CA LEU A 34 3.31 25.54 -29.92
C LEU A 34 2.68 26.12 -31.20
N GLU A 35 1.35 26.19 -31.28
CA GLU A 35 0.62 26.78 -32.40
C GLU A 35 0.58 28.31 -32.34
N SER A 36 0.66 28.88 -31.14
CA SER A 36 0.47 30.31 -30.92
C SER A 36 1.58 31.16 -31.52
N ASN A 37 1.18 32.26 -32.16
CA ASN A 37 2.10 33.28 -32.68
C ASN A 37 2.08 34.58 -31.85
N TYR A 38 1.33 34.62 -30.75
CA TYR A 38 1.08 35.85 -29.99
C TYR A 38 1.22 35.69 -28.47
N ILE A 39 1.40 34.47 -27.96
CA ILE A 39 1.70 34.24 -26.54
C ILE A 39 3.21 34.32 -26.36
N PRO A 40 3.76 35.29 -25.60
CA PRO A 40 5.19 35.38 -25.36
C PRO A 40 5.69 34.20 -24.52
N HIS A 41 6.76 33.55 -24.95
CA HIS A 41 7.41 32.48 -24.21
C HIS A 41 8.93 32.42 -24.53
N PRO A 42 9.77 31.90 -23.61
CA PRO A 42 11.16 31.54 -23.91
C PRO A 42 11.23 30.36 -24.90
N PRO A 43 12.42 29.93 -25.38
CA PRO A 43 12.54 28.71 -26.17
C PRO A 43 11.81 27.54 -25.49
N LEU A 44 10.89 26.90 -26.22
CA LEU A 44 10.01 25.87 -25.69
C LEU A 44 10.39 24.50 -26.29
N GLU A 45 10.46 23.48 -25.45
CA GLU A 45 10.52 22.08 -25.84
C GLU A 45 9.27 21.38 -25.32
N ALA A 46 8.64 20.54 -26.15
CA ALA A 46 7.46 19.78 -25.78
C ALA A 46 7.81 18.29 -25.69
N LEU A 47 7.69 17.73 -24.48
CA LEU A 47 7.90 16.31 -24.21
C LEU A 47 6.55 15.63 -24.01
N PHE A 48 6.24 14.67 -24.88
CA PHE A 48 5.07 13.79 -24.73
C PHE A 48 5.58 12.38 -24.40
N THR A 49 5.45 11.98 -23.15
CA THR A 49 5.80 10.63 -22.72
C THR A 49 4.71 9.63 -23.10
N ILE A 50 5.10 8.38 -23.30
CA ILE A 50 4.18 7.28 -23.53
C ILE A 50 4.06 6.44 -22.25
N ASP A 51 2.88 5.85 -22.05
CA ASP A 51 2.66 4.77 -21.07
C ASP A 51 2.88 5.18 -19.60
N GLU A 52 2.44 6.38 -19.21
CA GLU A 52 2.45 6.84 -17.80
C GLU A 52 1.63 5.89 -16.92
N GLU A 53 0.38 5.66 -17.30
CA GLU A 53 -0.68 4.96 -16.56
C GLU A 53 -0.38 3.50 -16.16
N THR A 54 0.63 2.87 -16.78
CA THR A 54 0.95 1.46 -16.50
C THR A 54 2.37 1.23 -16.05
N GLY A 55 3.36 1.78 -16.76
CA GLY A 55 4.76 1.44 -16.53
C GLY A 55 5.74 2.60 -16.58
N MET A 56 5.27 3.81 -16.90
CA MET A 56 6.08 4.99 -17.17
C MET A 56 7.23 4.72 -18.16
N THR A 57 7.04 3.79 -19.11
CA THR A 57 8.14 3.28 -19.95
C THR A 57 8.76 4.38 -20.82
N GLY A 58 7.97 5.35 -21.28
CA GLY A 58 8.46 6.52 -21.99
C GLY A 58 9.38 7.41 -21.13
N ALA A 59 9.01 7.63 -19.86
CA ALA A 59 9.81 8.45 -18.94
C ALA A 59 11.16 7.78 -18.64
N PHE A 60 11.16 6.47 -18.37
CA PHE A 60 12.40 5.72 -18.12
C PHE A 60 13.31 5.59 -19.35
N ALA A 61 12.74 5.61 -20.55
CA ALA A 61 13.51 5.49 -21.80
C ALA A 61 14.06 6.82 -22.32
N LEU A 62 13.73 7.94 -21.68
CA LEU A 62 14.21 9.26 -22.08
C LEU A 62 15.74 9.31 -21.95
N LYS A 63 16.42 9.59 -23.07
CA LYS A 63 17.89 9.63 -23.12
C LYS A 63 18.40 10.99 -22.66
N GLU A 64 19.48 10.96 -21.90
CA GLU A 64 20.23 12.17 -21.53
C GLU A 64 20.65 12.97 -22.76
N GLY A 65 20.60 14.30 -22.66
CA GLY A 65 21.01 15.23 -23.72
C GLY A 65 20.01 15.43 -24.86
N VAL A 66 18.83 14.80 -24.81
CA VAL A 66 17.75 15.05 -25.79
C VAL A 66 17.08 16.40 -25.56
N LEU A 67 16.84 16.76 -24.30
CA LEU A 67 16.26 18.03 -23.89
C LEU A 67 17.35 19.03 -23.52
N LYS A 68 17.10 20.30 -23.80
CA LYS A 68 17.98 21.44 -23.50
C LYS A 68 17.37 22.40 -22.47
N GLY A 69 16.07 22.29 -22.20
CA GLY A 69 15.38 23.09 -21.21
C GLY A 69 15.98 22.90 -19.81
N GLU A 70 16.09 24.02 -19.07
CA GLU A 70 16.56 24.04 -17.69
C GLU A 70 15.39 23.91 -16.69
N ILE A 71 14.16 24.09 -17.16
CA ILE A 71 12.92 24.04 -16.39
C ILE A 71 11.97 23.06 -17.07
N LEU A 72 11.38 22.16 -16.28
CA LEU A 72 10.32 21.26 -16.71
C LEU A 72 9.04 21.61 -15.96
N LEU A 73 7.98 21.89 -16.72
CA LEU A 73 6.62 22.02 -16.21
C LEU A 73 5.87 20.74 -16.58
N ASN A 74 5.63 19.89 -15.59
CA ASN A 74 4.73 18.76 -15.74
C ASN A 74 3.30 19.28 -15.56
N LEU A 75 2.39 18.88 -16.45
CA LEU A 75 1.00 19.37 -16.48
C LEU A 75 0.01 18.27 -16.06
N ASP A 76 0.45 17.36 -15.19
CA ASP A 76 -0.21 16.11 -14.77
C ASP A 76 -0.81 16.18 -13.36
N THR A 77 -0.79 17.36 -12.75
CA THR A 77 -1.56 17.64 -11.53
C THR A 77 -3.03 17.85 -11.89
N GLU A 78 -3.94 17.23 -11.12
CA GLU A 78 -5.38 17.21 -11.41
C GLU A 78 -6.21 18.22 -10.61
N GLU A 79 -5.61 18.90 -9.62
CA GLU A 79 -6.26 19.92 -8.79
C GLU A 79 -5.82 21.33 -9.23
N ASP A 80 -6.75 22.28 -9.30
CA ASP A 80 -6.47 23.61 -9.88
C ASP A 80 -5.72 24.56 -8.95
N ASP A 81 -5.74 24.29 -7.64
CA ASP A 81 -5.16 25.10 -6.57
C ASP A 81 -3.95 24.44 -5.91
N GLU A 82 -3.44 23.34 -6.48
CA GLU A 82 -2.29 22.61 -5.98
C GLU A 82 -1.07 22.71 -6.92
N ILE A 83 0.12 22.77 -6.34
CA ILE A 83 1.39 22.70 -7.07
C ILE A 83 2.21 21.55 -6.49
N ASP A 84 2.31 20.48 -7.28
CA ASP A 84 3.15 19.34 -6.92
C ASP A 84 4.62 19.65 -7.15
N ILE A 85 5.40 19.54 -6.08
CA ILE A 85 6.85 19.79 -6.10
C ILE A 85 7.66 18.53 -5.81
N GLY A 86 7.00 17.39 -5.61
CA GLY A 86 7.63 16.13 -5.30
C GLY A 86 6.61 15.01 -5.20
N CYS A 87 7.07 13.77 -5.37
CA CYS A 87 6.24 12.58 -5.23
C CYS A 87 7.06 11.42 -4.63
N ALA A 88 6.38 10.52 -3.93
CA ALA A 88 7.04 9.36 -3.36
C ALA A 88 7.27 8.28 -4.42
N GLY A 89 8.49 7.78 -4.50
CA GLY A 89 8.81 6.54 -5.20
C GLY A 89 8.26 5.33 -4.46
N GLY A 90 8.26 4.17 -5.11
CA GLY A 90 7.74 2.93 -4.54
C GLY A 90 8.63 1.73 -4.87
N ILE A 91 8.52 0.69 -4.04
CA ILE A 91 9.11 -0.63 -4.29
C ILE A 91 8.24 -1.69 -3.62
N ASP A 92 7.92 -2.74 -4.36
CA ASP A 92 7.22 -3.89 -3.81
C ASP A 92 8.20 -4.75 -3.01
N VAL A 93 7.81 -5.14 -1.81
CA VAL A 93 8.52 -6.14 -1.01
C VAL A 93 7.64 -7.38 -0.91
N THR A 94 8.13 -8.51 -1.42
CA THR A 94 7.37 -9.77 -1.44
C THR A 94 8.14 -10.82 -0.65
N ALA A 95 7.63 -11.19 0.53
CA ALA A 95 8.18 -12.28 1.31
C ALA A 95 7.37 -13.55 1.07
N THR A 96 8.03 -14.62 0.66
CA THR A 96 7.40 -15.93 0.44
C THR A 96 8.10 -17.01 1.26
N ARG A 97 7.32 -18.01 1.66
CA ARG A 97 7.86 -19.16 2.39
C ARG A 97 6.98 -20.37 2.21
N THR A 98 7.57 -21.54 2.06
CA THR A 98 6.83 -22.81 2.09
C THR A 98 6.76 -23.38 3.50
N TYR A 99 5.70 -24.11 3.79
CA TYR A 99 5.52 -24.81 5.06
C TYR A 99 4.93 -26.19 4.84
N ASN A 100 5.30 -27.12 5.73
CA ASN A 100 4.70 -28.44 5.75
C ASN A 100 3.30 -28.38 6.35
N GLU A 101 2.31 -28.82 5.59
CA GLU A 101 1.00 -29.11 6.13
C GLU A 101 1.05 -30.32 7.06
N LYS A 102 0.37 -30.22 8.19
CA LYS A 102 0.21 -31.29 9.18
C LYS A 102 -1.27 -31.67 9.24
N GLU A 103 -1.54 -32.94 9.50
CA GLU A 103 -2.90 -33.38 9.83
C GLU A 103 -3.40 -32.63 11.07
N GLY A 104 -4.67 -32.23 11.05
CA GLY A 104 -5.36 -31.72 12.23
C GLY A 104 -5.48 -32.82 13.29
N THR A 105 -5.56 -32.43 14.57
CA THR A 105 -5.67 -33.42 15.65
C THR A 105 -7.14 -33.81 15.82
N HIS A 106 -7.40 -35.10 15.99
CA HIS A 106 -8.75 -35.57 16.29
C HIS A 106 -9.26 -34.95 17.60
N GLY A 107 -10.46 -34.39 17.57
CA GLY A 107 -11.09 -33.74 18.73
C GLY A 107 -10.76 -32.25 18.91
N ASP A 108 -9.95 -31.65 18.02
CA ASP A 108 -9.74 -30.20 17.97
C ASP A 108 -11.08 -29.44 17.78
N ALA A 109 -11.10 -28.20 18.23
CA ALA A 109 -12.11 -27.21 17.88
C ALA A 109 -11.60 -26.35 16.72
N GLY A 110 -12.51 -25.90 15.86
CA GLY A 110 -12.21 -25.05 14.71
C GLY A 110 -12.85 -23.69 14.88
N PHE A 111 -12.10 -22.63 14.58
CA PHE A 111 -12.59 -21.25 14.64
C PHE A 111 -12.22 -20.46 13.41
N GLN A 112 -13.10 -19.55 13.02
CA GLN A 112 -12.81 -18.47 12.07
C GLN A 112 -12.75 -17.15 12.84
N ILE A 113 -11.67 -16.40 12.67
CA ILE A 113 -11.56 -15.02 13.12
C ILE A 113 -11.65 -14.13 11.89
N THR A 114 -12.54 -13.15 11.92
CA THR A 114 -12.71 -12.17 10.85
C THR A 114 -12.51 -10.77 11.41
N VAL A 115 -11.51 -10.06 10.89
CA VAL A 115 -11.33 -8.62 11.09
C VAL A 115 -11.91 -7.93 9.87
N LYS A 116 -12.90 -7.05 10.04
CA LYS A 116 -13.57 -6.35 8.93
C LYS A 116 -14.09 -4.98 9.35
N GLY A 117 -14.66 -4.24 8.40
CA GLY A 117 -15.29 -2.94 8.65
C GLY A 117 -14.30 -1.78 8.80
N LEU A 118 -13.00 -2.01 8.58
CA LEU A 118 -12.03 -0.94 8.50
C LEU A 118 -12.26 -0.07 7.26
N THR A 119 -11.89 1.19 7.39
CA THR A 119 -12.03 2.24 6.38
C THR A 119 -11.16 1.94 5.15
N GLY A 120 -9.93 1.48 5.36
CA GLY A 120 -8.99 1.18 4.28
C GLY A 120 -8.41 2.44 3.65
N GLY A 121 -8.26 2.48 2.32
CA GLY A 121 -7.79 3.66 1.58
C GLY A 121 -6.48 3.44 0.85
N HIS A 122 -5.96 4.51 0.25
CA HIS A 122 -4.74 4.47 -0.53
C HIS A 122 -3.51 4.46 0.38
N SER A 123 -2.63 3.47 0.20
CA SER A 123 -1.44 3.24 1.03
C SER A 123 -0.34 4.31 0.95
N GLY A 124 -0.47 5.28 0.04
CA GLY A 124 0.35 6.50 0.01
C GLY A 124 -0.41 7.66 0.66
N MET A 125 -1.33 8.24 -0.09
CA MET A 125 -2.15 9.38 0.32
C MET A 125 -2.80 9.26 1.71
N ASP A 126 -3.32 8.09 2.11
CA ASP A 126 -4.01 7.94 3.41
C ASP A 126 -3.11 7.40 4.54
N ILE A 127 -1.83 7.11 4.29
CA ILE A 127 -0.98 6.40 5.27
C ILE A 127 -0.73 7.21 6.54
N HIS A 128 -0.72 8.54 6.43
CA HIS A 128 -0.55 9.47 7.55
C HIS A 128 -1.76 9.48 8.50
N ARG A 129 -2.94 9.03 8.05
CA ARG A 129 -4.19 9.12 8.81
C ARG A 129 -4.30 8.13 9.98
N GLY A 130 -3.29 7.28 10.18
CA GLY A 130 -3.26 6.31 11.28
C GLY A 130 -4.37 5.25 11.20
N ARG A 131 -4.90 4.97 10.00
CA ARG A 131 -5.94 3.97 9.77
C ARG A 131 -5.46 2.57 10.16
N GLY A 132 -6.39 1.74 10.63
CA GLY A 132 -6.09 0.38 11.02
C GLY A 132 -5.70 -0.48 9.81
N ASN A 133 -4.78 -1.41 10.02
CA ASN A 133 -4.40 -2.40 9.01
C ASN A 133 -4.91 -3.79 9.46
N ALA A 134 -5.84 -4.37 8.69
CA ALA A 134 -6.47 -5.64 9.04
C ALA A 134 -5.47 -6.80 9.24
N ASN A 135 -4.38 -6.83 8.47
CA ASN A 135 -3.34 -7.85 8.58
C ASN A 135 -2.56 -7.71 9.90
N LYS A 136 -2.21 -6.48 10.29
CA LYS A 136 -1.53 -6.22 11.58
C LYS A 136 -2.44 -6.54 12.76
N ILE A 137 -3.72 -6.19 12.69
CA ILE A 137 -4.72 -6.52 13.72
C ILE A 137 -4.88 -8.03 13.85
N MET A 138 -5.08 -8.75 12.75
CA MET A 138 -5.15 -10.21 12.74
C MET A 138 -3.90 -10.83 13.36
N ASN A 139 -2.71 -10.31 13.01
CA ASN A 139 -1.46 -10.81 13.57
C ASN A 139 -1.33 -10.58 15.08
N ARG A 140 -1.86 -9.47 15.63
CA ARG A 140 -1.94 -9.25 17.09
C ARG A 140 -2.77 -10.32 17.78
N LEU A 141 -3.90 -10.73 17.19
CA LEU A 141 -4.73 -11.80 17.74
C LEU A 141 -4.02 -13.17 17.65
N LEU A 142 -3.38 -13.46 16.51
CA LEU A 142 -2.65 -14.72 16.30
C LEU A 142 -1.42 -14.85 17.20
N TYR A 143 -0.81 -13.73 17.62
CA TYR A 143 0.30 -13.73 18.57
C TYR A 143 -0.08 -14.38 19.92
N LEU A 144 -1.31 -14.14 20.41
CA LEU A 144 -1.83 -14.84 21.61
C LEU A 144 -1.93 -16.36 21.41
N GLY A 145 -2.15 -16.80 20.17
CA GLY A 145 -2.29 -18.20 19.81
C GLY A 145 -0.99 -19.00 19.93
N LEU A 146 0.17 -18.32 19.98
CA LEU A 146 1.48 -18.97 20.13
C LEU A 146 1.57 -19.73 21.47
N ASP A 147 1.01 -19.20 22.54
CA ASP A 147 1.01 -19.83 23.87
C ASP A 147 -0.07 -20.93 24.03
N HIS A 148 -0.99 -21.05 23.06
CA HIS A 148 -2.14 -21.98 23.12
C HIS A 148 -2.08 -23.07 22.04
N ASN A 149 -0.90 -23.27 21.42
CA ASN A 149 -0.70 -24.22 20.33
C ASN A 149 -1.75 -24.13 19.23
N VAL A 150 -2.28 -22.93 18.96
CA VAL A 150 -3.22 -22.67 17.87
C VAL A 150 -2.56 -23.06 16.55
N ARG A 151 -3.33 -23.63 15.63
CA ARG A 151 -2.84 -24.10 14.33
C ARG A 151 -3.63 -23.44 13.20
N VAL A 152 -3.03 -22.47 12.54
CA VAL A 152 -3.61 -21.78 11.38
C VAL A 152 -3.73 -22.77 10.21
N SER A 153 -4.90 -22.84 9.60
CA SER A 153 -5.15 -23.60 8.37
C SER A 153 -5.30 -22.71 7.15
N PHE A 154 -5.75 -21.46 7.35
CA PHE A 154 -5.96 -20.50 6.28
C PHE A 154 -5.83 -19.08 6.83
N LEU A 155 -5.24 -18.18 6.05
CA LEU A 155 -5.24 -16.75 6.30
C LEU A 155 -5.29 -16.03 4.96
N ASN A 156 -6.25 -15.12 4.78
CA ASN A 156 -6.30 -14.24 3.63
C ASN A 156 -6.74 -12.86 4.08
N GLY A 157 -5.85 -11.89 3.94
CA GLY A 157 -6.13 -10.51 4.30
C GLY A 157 -5.57 -9.53 3.29
N GLY A 158 -6.35 -8.47 3.05
CA GLY A 158 -6.11 -7.47 2.03
C GLY A 158 -6.30 -7.94 0.59
N SER A 159 -6.07 -7.03 -0.34
CA SER A 159 -6.34 -7.22 -1.77
C SER A 159 -5.18 -6.73 -2.64
N LEU A 160 -5.13 -5.42 -2.89
CA LEU A 160 -4.14 -4.73 -3.72
C LEU A 160 -3.02 -4.16 -2.86
N ARG A 161 -1.80 -4.07 -3.44
CA ARG A 161 -0.61 -3.57 -2.73
C ARG A 161 -0.72 -2.11 -2.33
N ASN A 162 -1.35 -1.32 -3.19
CA ASN A 162 -1.54 0.11 -2.98
C ASN A 162 -2.73 0.43 -2.05
N ALA A 163 -3.41 -0.56 -1.48
CA ALA A 163 -4.56 -0.36 -0.59
C ALA A 163 -4.24 -0.77 0.86
N ILE A 164 -4.65 0.06 1.83
CA ILE A 164 -4.63 -0.30 3.25
C ILE A 164 -5.71 -1.39 3.45
N PRO A 165 -5.34 -2.58 3.96
CA PRO A 165 -6.23 -3.74 3.98
C PRO A 165 -7.37 -3.56 4.99
N ARG A 166 -8.59 -3.71 4.48
CA ARG A 166 -9.84 -3.52 5.24
C ARG A 166 -10.34 -4.76 5.96
N GLU A 167 -9.95 -5.92 5.45
CA GLU A 167 -10.44 -7.21 5.89
C GLU A 167 -9.32 -8.23 5.96
N SER A 168 -9.41 -9.12 6.94
CA SER A 168 -8.55 -10.28 7.09
C SER A 168 -9.33 -11.41 7.73
N VAL A 169 -9.29 -12.59 7.10
CA VAL A 169 -9.98 -13.80 7.57
C VAL A 169 -8.95 -14.88 7.88
N CYS A 170 -8.98 -15.41 9.10
CA CYS A 170 -8.14 -16.52 9.54
C CYS A 170 -8.99 -17.69 9.98
N LYS A 171 -8.63 -18.91 9.55
CA LYS A 171 -9.20 -20.16 10.08
C LYS A 171 -8.12 -20.92 10.84
N LEU A 172 -8.49 -21.48 11.97
CA LEU A 172 -7.56 -22.14 12.87
C LEU A 172 -8.20 -23.33 13.59
N ASN A 173 -7.35 -24.28 13.98
CA ASN A 173 -7.67 -25.34 14.91
C ASN A 173 -7.01 -25.07 16.26
N ILE A 174 -7.63 -25.55 17.33
CA ILE A 174 -7.06 -25.53 18.67
C ILE A 174 -7.53 -26.77 19.44
N VAL A 175 -6.70 -27.28 20.34
CA VAL A 175 -7.09 -28.35 21.25
C VAL A 175 -8.31 -27.90 22.05
N ARG A 176 -9.40 -28.67 22.01
CA ARG A 176 -10.69 -28.29 22.60
C ARG A 176 -10.61 -27.85 24.06
N LYS A 177 -9.72 -28.45 24.86
CA LYS A 177 -9.50 -28.07 26.27
C LYS A 177 -8.93 -26.65 26.46
N GLN A 178 -8.29 -26.08 25.44
CA GLN A 178 -7.72 -24.73 25.47
C GLN A 178 -8.62 -23.69 24.78
N ALA A 179 -9.66 -24.13 24.07
CA ALA A 179 -10.53 -23.27 23.27
C ALA A 179 -11.13 -22.12 24.08
N ASP A 180 -11.78 -22.42 25.22
CA ASP A 180 -12.46 -21.39 26.02
C ASP A 180 -11.49 -20.33 26.55
N SER A 181 -10.32 -20.76 27.04
CA SER A 181 -9.30 -19.84 27.54
C SER A 181 -8.72 -18.97 26.43
N PHE A 182 -8.48 -19.53 25.25
CA PHE A 182 -8.00 -18.78 24.09
C PHE A 182 -9.05 -17.78 23.62
N LEU A 183 -10.30 -18.22 23.42
CA LEU A 183 -11.41 -17.36 22.97
C LEU A 183 -11.65 -16.20 23.94
N LYS A 184 -11.55 -16.44 25.25
CA LYS A 184 -11.64 -15.37 26.25
C LYS A 184 -10.58 -14.29 26.01
N LYS A 185 -9.30 -14.69 25.88
CA LYS A 185 -8.20 -13.76 25.63
C LYS A 185 -8.32 -13.02 24.28
N VAL A 186 -8.77 -13.72 23.23
CA VAL A 186 -9.01 -13.10 21.92
C VAL A 186 -10.13 -12.07 22.04
N LYS A 187 -11.26 -12.38 22.70
CA LYS A 187 -12.36 -11.42 22.90
C LYS A 187 -11.93 -10.20 23.72
N GLU A 188 -11.14 -10.41 24.78
CA GLU A 188 -10.56 -9.33 25.58
C GLU A 188 -9.67 -8.42 24.73
N LEU A 189 -8.73 -8.99 23.96
CA LEU A 189 -7.86 -8.22 23.08
C LEU A 189 -8.63 -7.55 21.93
N SER A 190 -9.66 -8.20 21.36
CA SER A 190 -10.52 -7.61 20.35
C SER A 190 -11.19 -6.34 20.87
N ASN A 191 -11.74 -6.39 22.08
CA ASN A 191 -12.36 -5.21 22.70
C ASN A 191 -11.34 -4.10 22.93
N VAL A 192 -10.12 -4.43 23.37
CA VAL A 192 -9.03 -3.46 23.52
C VAL A 192 -8.70 -2.80 22.18
N ILE A 193 -8.49 -3.57 21.11
CA ILE A 193 -8.17 -3.04 19.78
C ILE A 193 -9.30 -2.15 19.25
N ILE A 194 -10.56 -2.55 19.42
CA ILE A 194 -11.71 -1.75 19.00
C ILE A 194 -11.75 -0.41 19.75
N GLN A 195 -11.42 -0.38 21.04
CA GLN A 195 -11.33 0.88 21.78
C GLN A 195 -10.10 1.71 21.39
N GLU A 196 -8.94 1.08 21.18
CA GLU A 196 -7.71 1.76 20.74
C GLU A 196 -7.92 2.52 19.43
N LEU A 197 -8.68 1.94 18.49
CA LEU A 197 -8.89 2.46 17.14
C LEU A 197 -10.26 3.11 16.95
N LYS A 198 -11.04 3.34 18.02
CA LYS A 198 -12.44 3.77 17.92
C LYS A 198 -12.64 5.04 17.10
N GLU A 199 -11.73 6.00 17.24
CA GLU A 199 -11.80 7.30 16.54
C GLU A 199 -11.48 7.16 15.05
N GLN A 200 -10.46 6.35 14.70
CA GLN A 200 -10.03 6.15 13.32
C GLN A 200 -10.85 5.09 12.57
N GLU A 201 -11.36 4.09 13.29
CA GLU A 201 -12.04 2.90 12.75
C GLU A 201 -13.34 2.59 13.52
N PRO A 202 -14.33 3.51 13.53
CA PRO A 202 -15.56 3.34 14.31
C PRO A 202 -16.40 2.14 13.88
N ASN A 203 -16.17 1.61 12.68
CA ASN A 203 -16.88 0.46 12.11
C ASN A 203 -16.06 -0.85 12.22
N LEU A 204 -14.91 -0.84 12.92
CA LEU A 204 -14.10 -2.05 13.11
C LEU A 204 -14.90 -3.12 13.85
N ILE A 205 -14.98 -4.29 13.22
CA ILE A 205 -15.61 -5.48 13.76
C ILE A 205 -14.59 -6.61 13.78
N ILE A 206 -14.50 -7.30 14.92
CA ILE A 206 -13.73 -8.54 15.07
C ILE A 206 -14.69 -9.65 15.50
N GLU A 207 -14.99 -10.56 14.57
CA GLU A 207 -15.90 -11.68 14.77
C GLU A 207 -15.12 -12.98 14.98
N ILE A 208 -15.70 -13.87 15.80
CA ILE A 208 -15.19 -15.22 16.01
C ILE A 208 -16.35 -16.18 15.86
N GLU A 209 -16.21 -17.15 14.96
CA GLU A 209 -17.25 -18.13 14.65
C GLU A 209 -16.72 -19.55 14.83
N ASP A 210 -17.56 -20.42 15.38
CA ASP A 210 -17.32 -21.86 15.40
C ASP A 210 -17.41 -22.43 13.98
N ILE A 211 -16.38 -23.17 13.56
CA ILE A 211 -16.35 -23.87 12.29
C ILE A 211 -15.92 -25.32 12.49
N LYS A 212 -16.09 -26.15 11.45
CA LYS A 212 -15.49 -27.49 11.45
C LYS A 212 -13.96 -27.35 11.43
N PRO A 213 -13.22 -28.08 12.30
CA PRO A 213 -11.76 -28.10 12.27
C PRO A 213 -11.25 -28.49 10.88
N ALA A 214 -10.21 -27.82 10.42
CA ALA A 214 -9.57 -28.13 9.15
C ALA A 214 -8.82 -29.47 9.25
N LYS A 215 -8.82 -30.23 8.16
CA LYS A 215 -8.05 -31.49 8.07
C LYS A 215 -6.55 -31.25 8.01
N ARG A 216 -6.13 -30.14 7.41
CA ARG A 216 -4.73 -29.73 7.26
C ARG A 216 -4.51 -28.39 7.95
N VAL A 217 -3.38 -28.26 8.62
CA VAL A 217 -2.96 -27.05 9.32
C VAL A 217 -1.47 -26.80 9.13
N MET A 218 -1.04 -25.55 9.28
CA MET A 218 0.36 -25.16 9.30
C MET A 218 1.10 -25.80 10.49
N GLY A 219 2.38 -26.14 10.27
CA GLY A 219 3.29 -26.53 11.35
C GLY A 219 3.60 -25.35 12.29
N LEU A 220 3.62 -25.60 13.61
CA LEU A 220 3.85 -24.57 14.63
C LEU A 220 5.12 -23.73 14.40
N GLY A 221 6.23 -24.37 14.02
CA GLY A 221 7.49 -23.65 13.78
C GLY A 221 7.46 -22.68 12.60
N ALA A 222 6.64 -22.95 11.57
CA ALA A 222 6.43 -22.00 10.47
C ALA A 222 5.48 -20.88 10.89
N GLN A 223 4.42 -21.23 11.64
CA GLN A 223 3.44 -20.27 12.14
C GLN A 223 4.06 -19.25 13.09
N GLU A 224 4.85 -19.71 14.08
CA GLU A 224 5.52 -18.84 15.03
C GLU A 224 6.40 -17.81 14.31
N LYS A 225 7.21 -18.28 13.37
CA LYS A 225 8.08 -17.43 12.56
C LYS A 225 7.28 -16.46 11.68
N MET A 226 6.20 -16.89 11.04
CA MET A 226 5.30 -16.00 10.28
C MET A 226 4.73 -14.89 11.17
N VAL A 227 4.15 -15.27 12.31
CA VAL A 227 3.50 -14.34 13.23
C VAL A 227 4.51 -13.32 13.76
N LYS A 228 5.71 -13.76 14.14
CA LYS A 228 6.80 -12.88 14.59
C LYS A 228 7.32 -11.97 13.47
N ALA A 229 7.47 -12.49 12.25
CA ALA A 229 7.91 -11.69 11.10
C ALA A 229 6.93 -10.55 10.79
N ILE A 230 5.62 -10.85 10.72
CA ILE A 230 4.59 -9.82 10.50
C ILE A 230 4.55 -8.84 11.67
N TYR A 231 4.81 -9.29 12.90
CA TYR A 231 4.84 -8.41 14.07
C TYR A 231 6.00 -7.41 13.97
N ALA A 232 7.20 -7.90 13.66
CA ALA A 232 8.44 -7.12 13.55
C ALA A 232 8.48 -6.22 12.31
N ALA A 233 7.82 -6.60 11.22
CA ALA A 233 7.79 -5.81 10.00
C ALA A 233 7.08 -4.46 10.22
N GLN A 234 7.77 -3.38 9.83
CA GLN A 234 7.25 -2.01 9.88
C GLN A 234 5.96 -1.87 9.08
N ASN A 235 4.99 -1.13 9.61
CA ASN A 235 3.75 -0.79 8.91
C ASN A 235 3.28 0.62 9.32
N GLY A 236 2.82 1.40 8.36
CA GLY A 236 2.46 2.81 8.52
C GLY A 236 3.63 3.74 8.21
N VAL A 237 3.55 4.95 8.75
CA VAL A 237 4.60 5.97 8.67
C VAL A 237 5.88 5.45 9.34
N TYR A 238 7.01 5.57 8.64
CA TYR A 238 8.34 5.25 9.16
C TYR A 238 9.12 6.53 9.51
N ALA A 239 9.06 7.53 8.64
CA ALA A 239 9.66 8.84 8.87
C ALA A 239 8.81 9.95 8.26
N MET A 240 8.76 11.09 8.96
CA MET A 240 8.26 12.37 8.43
C MET A 240 9.41 13.13 7.80
N SER A 241 9.12 13.97 6.81
CA SER A 241 10.11 14.82 6.16
C SER A 241 10.70 15.80 7.15
N GLY A 242 12.04 15.91 7.16
CA GLY A 242 12.73 16.95 7.92
C GLY A 242 12.66 18.34 7.25
N ALA A 243 12.23 18.40 5.98
CA ALA A 243 12.23 19.63 5.18
C ALA A 243 10.84 20.22 4.95
N ILE A 244 9.78 19.41 5.07
CA ILE A 244 8.39 19.83 4.81
C ILE A 244 7.52 19.32 5.95
N ASP A 245 6.86 20.25 6.64
CA ASP A 245 5.98 19.93 7.76
C ASP A 245 4.81 19.06 7.31
N ASP A 246 4.37 18.14 8.19
CA ASP A 246 3.29 17.18 7.95
C ASP A 246 3.42 16.25 6.71
N LEU A 247 4.55 16.26 6.01
CA LEU A 247 4.79 15.36 4.88
C LEU A 247 5.40 14.02 5.34
N VAL A 248 4.74 12.91 5.01
CA VAL A 248 5.33 11.57 5.18
C VAL A 248 6.46 11.40 4.17
N GLU A 249 7.69 11.25 4.65
CA GLU A 249 8.83 10.99 3.80
C GLU A 249 8.89 9.52 3.42
N THR A 250 8.79 8.61 4.40
CA THR A 250 9.00 7.17 4.20
C THR A 250 7.92 6.38 4.94
N SER A 251 7.35 5.36 4.29
CA SER A 251 6.31 4.51 4.87
C SER A 251 6.29 3.11 4.28
N ASN A 252 5.56 2.19 4.92
CA ASN A 252 5.29 0.86 4.39
C ASN A 252 3.86 0.40 4.69
N ASN A 253 3.25 -0.33 3.76
CA ASN A 253 1.95 -0.97 3.97
C ASN A 253 2.07 -2.49 3.82
N ILE A 254 1.76 -3.25 4.88
CA ILE A 254 1.58 -4.71 4.77
C ILE A 254 0.20 -4.97 4.16
N ALA A 255 0.18 -4.95 2.84
CA ALA A 255 -1.03 -4.92 2.04
C ALA A 255 -1.73 -6.28 1.96
N LYS A 256 -0.96 -7.36 1.88
CA LYS A 256 -1.51 -8.70 1.65
C LYS A 256 -0.82 -9.75 2.51
N VAL A 257 -1.60 -10.60 3.16
CA VAL A 257 -1.09 -11.80 3.84
C VAL A 257 -1.94 -12.99 3.40
N LYS A 258 -1.27 -14.00 2.83
CA LYS A 258 -1.92 -15.21 2.32
C LYS A 258 -1.24 -16.46 2.86
N VAL A 259 -2.03 -17.37 3.41
CA VAL A 259 -1.62 -18.69 3.90
C VAL A 259 -2.63 -19.70 3.39
N GLU A 260 -2.19 -20.56 2.48
CA GLU A 260 -2.94 -21.68 1.93
C GLU A 260 -1.96 -22.62 1.21
N ASP A 261 -2.37 -23.85 0.95
CA ASP A 261 -1.67 -24.79 0.07
C ASP A 261 -0.16 -24.93 0.33
N GLY A 262 0.24 -24.96 1.61
CA GLY A 262 1.64 -25.07 2.00
C GLY A 262 2.51 -23.85 1.68
N LYS A 263 1.93 -22.70 1.34
CA LYS A 263 2.66 -21.44 1.04
C LYS A 263 2.16 -20.26 1.89
N ILE A 264 3.11 -19.47 2.37
CA ILE A 264 2.89 -18.16 2.96
C ILE A 264 3.37 -17.11 1.95
N THR A 265 2.57 -16.09 1.71
CA THR A 265 2.94 -14.92 0.91
C THR A 265 2.54 -13.65 1.65
N ILE A 266 3.51 -12.76 1.85
CA ILE A 266 3.31 -11.44 2.44
C ILE A 266 3.73 -10.40 1.41
N GLY A 267 2.80 -9.56 1.01
CA GLY A 267 3.04 -8.47 0.06
C GLY A 267 2.99 -7.13 0.77
N CYS A 268 4.07 -6.36 0.67
CA CYS A 268 4.15 -4.99 1.13
C CYS A 268 4.41 -4.03 -0.03
N LEU A 269 4.05 -2.76 0.16
CA LEU A 269 4.48 -1.65 -0.69
C LEU A 269 5.18 -0.62 0.18
N THR A 270 6.47 -0.42 -0.06
CA THR A 270 7.31 0.56 0.62
C THR A 270 7.40 1.81 -0.25
N ARG A 271 7.22 2.98 0.37
CA ARG A 271 7.22 4.27 -0.33
C ARG A 271 8.21 5.22 0.32
N SER A 272 8.87 6.03 -0.48
CA SER A 272 9.59 7.19 0.03
C SER A 272 9.78 8.27 -1.03
N SER A 273 9.75 9.55 -0.64
CA SER A 273 10.26 10.64 -1.49
C SER A 273 11.78 10.51 -1.70
N VAL A 274 12.50 9.97 -0.72
CA VAL A 274 13.95 9.78 -0.76
C VAL A 274 14.31 8.34 -1.14
N ASN A 275 14.91 8.16 -2.32
CA ASN A 275 15.25 6.83 -2.84
C ASN A 275 16.15 6.00 -1.91
N SER A 276 17.13 6.61 -1.25
CA SER A 276 18.00 5.91 -0.30
C SER A 276 17.23 5.41 0.94
N ALA A 277 16.32 6.22 1.47
CA ALA A 277 15.47 5.85 2.61
C ALA A 277 14.47 4.74 2.24
N LYS A 278 13.94 4.77 1.00
CA LYS A 278 13.10 3.69 0.46
C LYS A 278 13.80 2.34 0.50
N LEU A 279 15.03 2.29 -0.02
CA LEU A 279 15.83 1.07 -0.07
C LEU A 279 16.27 0.61 1.32
N ASP A 280 16.59 1.54 2.22
CA ASP A 280 16.92 1.22 3.60
C ASP A 280 15.75 0.56 4.34
N LEU A 281 14.54 1.13 4.25
CA LEU A 281 13.34 0.53 4.84
C LEU A 281 13.01 -0.82 4.17
N ALA A 282 13.14 -0.94 2.85
CA ALA A 282 12.93 -2.20 2.15
C ALA A 282 13.92 -3.29 2.63
N ASN A 283 15.19 -2.94 2.85
CA ASN A 283 16.20 -3.85 3.40
C ASN A 283 15.94 -4.23 4.86
N SER A 284 15.43 -3.29 5.67
CA SER A 284 14.97 -3.58 7.04
C SER A 284 13.83 -4.59 7.06
N LEU A 285 12.83 -4.41 6.19
CA LEU A 285 11.72 -5.36 6.01
C LEU A 285 12.23 -6.73 5.54
N ARG A 286 13.10 -6.75 4.53
CA ARG A 286 13.76 -7.98 4.07
C ARG A 286 14.43 -8.72 5.21
N SER A 287 15.22 -8.01 6.01
CA SER A 287 15.93 -8.58 7.16
C SER A 287 14.96 -9.19 8.17
N ALA A 288 13.85 -8.50 8.49
CA ALA A 288 12.83 -9.01 9.40
C ALA A 288 12.18 -10.32 8.89
N PHE A 289 11.92 -10.42 7.59
CA PHE A 289 11.35 -11.61 6.97
C PHE A 289 12.38 -12.76 6.84
N GLU A 290 13.60 -12.47 6.42
CA GLU A 290 14.68 -13.47 6.24
C GLU A 290 15.11 -14.10 7.56
N LEU A 291 15.16 -13.35 8.67
CA LEU A 291 15.37 -13.91 10.02
C LEU A 291 14.32 -14.98 10.38
N SER A 292 13.13 -14.86 9.80
CA SER A 292 12.03 -15.81 9.95
C SER A 292 12.01 -16.90 8.86
N GLY A 293 13.01 -16.95 7.99
CA GLY A 293 13.20 -17.96 6.95
C GLY A 293 12.28 -17.80 5.74
N PHE A 294 11.93 -16.55 5.39
CA PHE A 294 11.28 -16.21 4.13
C PHE A 294 12.32 -15.87 3.06
N ASP A 295 11.99 -16.19 1.80
CA ASP A 295 12.67 -15.64 0.64
C ASP A 295 12.01 -14.30 0.29
N VAL A 296 12.81 -13.25 0.07
CA VAL A 296 12.30 -11.90 -0.17
C VAL A 296 12.75 -11.39 -1.53
N GLU A 297 11.77 -10.96 -2.33
CA GLU A 297 11.99 -10.35 -3.64
C GLU A 297 11.55 -8.89 -3.63
N PHE A 298 12.35 -8.04 -4.28
CA PHE A 298 11.95 -6.67 -4.60
C PHE A 298 11.58 -6.57 -6.07
N SER A 299 10.52 -5.85 -6.38
CA SER A 299 10.06 -5.62 -7.75
C SER A 299 9.38 -4.25 -7.88
N GLY A 300 9.15 -3.80 -9.12
CA GLY A 300 8.40 -2.57 -9.38
C GLY A 300 9.03 -1.33 -8.74
N ASP A 301 10.36 -1.25 -8.74
CA ASP A 301 11.08 -0.10 -8.20
C ASP A 301 10.92 1.11 -9.13
N TYR A 302 10.42 2.23 -8.61
CA TYR A 302 10.37 3.51 -9.31
C TYR A 302 10.83 4.66 -8.41
N PRO A 303 11.62 5.61 -8.94
CA PRO A 303 12.20 6.66 -8.11
C PRO A 303 11.14 7.63 -7.59
N GLY A 304 11.41 8.22 -6.43
CA GLY A 304 10.68 9.41 -5.98
C GLY A 304 11.23 10.67 -6.63
N TRP A 305 10.39 11.69 -6.71
CA TRP A 305 10.79 13.06 -6.99
C TRP A 305 10.93 13.80 -5.67
N ASN A 306 12.17 14.03 -5.26
CA ASN A 306 12.46 14.75 -4.02
C ASN A 306 12.01 16.21 -4.13
N PRO A 307 11.25 16.72 -3.15
CA PRO A 307 10.81 18.09 -3.20
C PRO A 307 11.95 19.07 -2.95
N ASN A 308 11.97 20.15 -3.74
CA ASN A 308 12.89 21.27 -3.58
C ASN A 308 12.11 22.58 -3.32
N PRO A 309 11.87 22.94 -2.05
CA PRO A 309 11.14 24.16 -1.69
C PRO A 309 11.81 25.46 -2.15
N ASN A 310 13.11 25.42 -2.47
CA ASN A 310 13.91 26.57 -2.89
C ASN A 310 14.06 26.67 -4.42
N SER A 311 13.23 25.95 -5.18
CA SER A 311 13.27 25.97 -6.65
C SER A 311 12.85 27.33 -7.19
N GLU A 312 13.63 27.91 -8.11
CA GLU A 312 13.33 29.22 -8.71
C GLU A 312 12.00 29.21 -9.46
N ILE A 313 11.71 28.16 -10.23
CA ILE A 313 10.44 28.05 -10.95
C ILE A 313 9.26 27.95 -10.00
N LEU A 314 9.42 27.31 -8.84
CA LEU A 314 8.35 27.22 -7.84
C LEU A 314 7.96 28.61 -7.32
N THR A 315 8.94 29.49 -7.09
CA THR A 315 8.67 30.88 -6.70
C THR A 315 7.87 31.60 -7.79
N VAL A 316 8.30 31.48 -9.05
CA VAL A 316 7.60 32.14 -10.17
C VAL A 316 6.16 31.65 -10.31
N VAL A 317 5.92 30.34 -10.21
CA VAL A 317 4.56 29.77 -10.30
C VAL A 317 3.69 30.26 -9.14
N LYS A 318 4.22 30.26 -7.90
CA LYS A 318 3.50 30.77 -6.72
C LYS A 318 3.16 32.24 -6.81
N ASP A 319 4.02 33.07 -7.39
CA ASP A 319 3.78 34.50 -7.55
C ASP A 319 2.78 34.81 -8.69
N THR A 320 2.56 33.85 -9.60
CA THR A 320 1.68 34.00 -10.75
C THR A 320 0.25 33.49 -10.49
N TYR A 321 0.11 32.44 -9.66
CA TYR A 321 -1.18 31.88 -9.22
C TYR A 321 -1.88 32.79 -8.20
#